data_AF-A0A4U5Q7M5-F1
#
_entry.id   AF-A0A4U5Q7M5-F1
#
_cell.length_a   1.000
_cell.length_b   1.000
_cell.length_c   1.000
_cell.angle_alpha   90.00
_cell.angle_beta   90.00
_cell.angle_gamma   90.00
#
_symmetry.space_group_name_H-M   'P 1'
#
loop_
_entity.id
_entity.type
_entity.pdbx_description
1 polymer ?
#
loop_
_entity_poly.entity_id
_entity_poly.type
_entity_poly.pdbx_seq_one_letter_code
_entity_poly.pdbx_strand_id
1 'polypeptide(L)'
;MSKPKKKQFHGEGIQFHVFVHHYANRYFFGSLELSPTDAGYNTGILDPSFRVQFDQIWSGLGETVTRASTNSSRLKPEAETADLTSTQKMYIFMQCTPDVSPSNCRVCLQQSVDYYKSCCNGYQGGYTRNQNCVFRWDLYPYYNLFPQVTSPPPSPSPSSPSPSSPPFVISSPPPTNTTIRKGRLTSFYGFQFQLL
;
A
#
# COMPACT_ATOMS: atom_id res chain seq x y z
N MET A 1 12.26 27.58 3.79
CA MET A 1 11.34 26.49 4.22
C MET A 1 10.43 26.15 3.05
N SER A 2 10.49 24.94 2.50
CA SER A 2 9.55 24.50 1.45
C SER A 2 8.20 24.17 2.08
N LYS A 3 7.11 24.69 1.51
CA LYS A 3 5.75 24.29 1.92
C LYS A 3 5.54 22.80 1.58
N PRO A 4 4.92 22.00 2.47
CA PRO A 4 4.66 20.59 2.19
C PRO A 4 3.66 20.48 1.02
N LYS A 5 3.86 19.49 0.16
CA LYS A 5 3.03 19.29 -1.04
C LYS A 5 1.80 18.47 -0.67
N LYS A 6 0.61 19.05 -0.85
CA LYS A 6 -0.67 18.34 -0.77
C LYS A 6 -1.16 18.05 -2.19
N LYS A 7 -1.70 16.85 -2.42
CA LYS A 7 -2.26 16.41 -3.71
C LYS A 7 -3.69 15.89 -3.50
N GLN A 8 -4.57 16.24 -4.43
CA GLN A 8 -5.93 15.70 -4.52
C GLN A 8 -5.95 14.60 -5.57
N PHE A 9 -6.70 13.54 -5.31
CA PHE A 9 -6.94 12.47 -6.27
C PHE A 9 -8.42 12.06 -6.27
N HIS A 10 -8.90 11.58 -7.40
CA HIS A 10 -10.31 11.27 -7.64
C HIS A 10 -10.47 9.83 -8.12
N GLY A 11 -11.47 9.11 -7.61
CA GLY A 11 -11.78 7.73 -7.98
C GLY A 11 -11.56 6.71 -6.87
N GLU A 12 -12.09 5.50 -7.08
CA GLU A 12 -11.93 4.35 -6.19
C GLU A 12 -10.59 3.63 -6.45
N GLY A 13 -9.98 3.07 -5.41
CA GLY A 13 -8.92 2.05 -5.56
C GLY A 13 -7.64 2.47 -6.30
N ILE A 14 -7.16 3.71 -6.18
CA ILE A 14 -5.90 4.10 -6.84
C ILE A 14 -4.73 3.27 -6.28
N GLN A 15 -4.18 2.42 -7.15
CA GLN A 15 -3.00 1.57 -6.92
C GLN A 15 -1.72 2.42 -6.90
N PHE A 16 -1.58 3.34 -5.93
CA PHE A 16 -0.29 3.95 -5.64
C PHE A 16 0.66 2.86 -5.15
N HIS A 17 1.63 2.50 -5.99
CA HIS A 17 2.83 1.83 -5.54
C HIS A 17 3.59 2.76 -4.58
N VAL A 18 3.53 2.44 -3.29
CA VAL A 18 4.20 3.16 -2.23
C VAL A 18 5.67 2.74 -2.21
N PHE A 19 6.44 3.31 -3.15
CA PHE A 19 7.89 3.30 -3.08
C PHE A 19 8.39 4.60 -2.43
N VAL A 20 9.41 4.47 -1.59
CA VAL A 20 10.20 5.58 -1.04
C VAL A 20 11.54 5.56 -1.76
N HIS A 21 11.80 6.60 -2.55
CA HIS A 21 13.08 6.82 -3.21
C HIS A 21 13.72 8.06 -2.61
N HIS A 22 14.88 7.91 -1.99
CA HIS A 22 15.63 9.02 -1.42
C HIS A 22 16.98 9.15 -2.16
N TYR A 23 17.21 10.32 -2.75
CA TYR A 23 18.48 10.74 -3.34
C TYR A 23 18.89 12.07 -2.68
N ALA A 24 20.15 12.18 -2.26
CA ALA A 24 20.70 13.42 -1.71
C ALA A 24 22.22 13.50 -1.94
N ASN A 25 22.73 14.73 -2.05
CA ASN A 25 24.18 15.01 -2.18
C ASN A 25 24.91 14.98 -0.81
N ARG A 26 24.40 14.20 0.14
CA ARG A 26 24.94 14.01 1.50
C ARG A 26 24.77 12.55 1.92
N TYR A 27 25.49 12.12 2.94
CA TYR A 27 25.19 10.86 3.62
C TYR A 27 23.88 11.00 4.42
N PHE A 28 22.94 10.05 4.25
CA PHE A 28 21.64 10.07 4.92
C PHE A 28 21.20 8.72 5.50
N PHE A 29 21.92 7.63 5.24
CA PHE A 29 21.53 6.29 5.72
C PHE A 29 21.45 6.23 7.25
N GLY A 30 20.32 5.74 7.76
CA GLY A 30 20.02 5.64 9.20
C GLY A 30 19.68 6.97 9.88
N SER A 31 19.81 8.11 9.18
CA SER A 31 19.40 9.42 9.67
C SER A 31 17.87 9.60 9.56
N LEU A 32 17.31 10.43 10.45
CA LEU A 32 15.89 10.75 10.44
C LEU A 32 15.63 12.05 9.68
N GLU A 33 14.95 11.95 8.54
CA GLU A 33 14.59 13.04 7.65
C GLU A 33 13.07 13.09 7.40
N LEU A 34 12.39 13.90 8.20
CA LEU A 34 10.94 14.06 8.21
C LEU A 34 10.42 14.98 7.10
N SER A 35 11.33 15.63 6.36
CA SER A 35 11.08 16.66 5.35
C SER A 35 11.83 16.35 4.05
N PRO A 36 11.24 16.62 2.86
CA PRO A 36 9.90 17.17 2.66
C PRO A 36 8.79 16.14 2.92
N THR A 37 7.68 16.60 3.48
CA THR A 37 6.46 15.81 3.61
C THR A 37 5.58 15.97 2.36
N ASP A 38 5.20 14.85 1.76
CA ASP A 38 4.27 14.73 0.64
C ASP A 38 3.01 14.03 1.12
N ALA A 39 1.84 14.60 0.88
CA ALA A 39 0.57 13.99 1.29
C ALA A 39 -0.47 14.03 0.17
N GLY A 40 -1.29 12.99 0.13
CA GLY A 40 -2.38 12.82 -0.82
C GLY A 40 -3.68 12.48 -0.09
N TYR A 41 -4.81 12.90 -0.63
CA TYR A 41 -6.12 12.45 -0.16
C TYR A 41 -7.10 12.22 -1.31
N ASN A 42 -8.02 11.27 -1.09
CA ASN A 42 -9.17 11.07 -1.96
C ASN A 42 -10.16 12.23 -1.74
N THR A 43 -10.69 12.83 -2.80
CA THR A 43 -11.65 13.94 -2.68
C THR A 43 -13.02 13.53 -2.11
N GLY A 44 -13.33 12.22 -2.01
CA GLY A 44 -14.54 11.74 -1.37
C GLY A 44 -14.62 12.15 0.11
N ILE A 45 -15.78 12.64 0.54
CA ILE A 45 -16.01 13.07 1.94
C ILE A 45 -16.38 11.86 2.79
N LEU A 46 -15.71 11.67 3.92
CA LEU A 46 -16.00 10.59 4.87
C LEU A 46 -17.43 10.76 5.42
N ASP A 47 -18.23 9.70 5.36
CA ASP A 47 -19.61 9.72 5.84
C ASP A 47 -19.65 10.13 7.33
N PRO A 48 -20.46 11.13 7.72
CA PRO A 48 -20.57 11.56 9.12
C PRO A 48 -20.97 10.44 10.09
N SER A 49 -21.69 9.40 9.63
CA SER A 49 -22.05 8.24 10.45
C SER A 49 -20.84 7.40 10.87
N PHE A 50 -19.77 7.37 10.07
CA PHE A 50 -18.54 6.62 10.40
C PHE A 50 -17.62 7.38 11.35
N ARG A 51 -17.94 8.65 11.66
CA ARG A 51 -17.02 9.58 12.33
C ARG A 51 -16.54 9.11 13.70
N VAL A 52 -17.43 8.51 14.50
CA VAL A 52 -17.12 8.05 15.86
C VAL A 52 -16.18 6.84 15.81
N GLN A 53 -16.52 5.83 15.02
CA GLN A 53 -15.70 4.63 14.82
C GLN A 53 -14.35 4.98 14.19
N PHE A 54 -14.32 5.91 13.23
CA PHE A 54 -13.09 6.40 12.63
C PHE A 54 -12.18 7.08 13.66
N ASP A 55 -12.69 8.01 14.48
CA ASP A 55 -11.87 8.68 15.50
C ASP A 55 -11.41 7.68 16.60
N GLN A 56 -12.21 6.65 16.91
CA GLN A 56 -11.81 5.55 17.80
C GLN A 56 -10.67 4.70 17.20
N ILE A 57 -10.80 4.21 15.97
CA ILE A 57 -9.75 3.45 15.25
C ILE A 57 -8.48 4.30 15.13
N TRP A 58 -8.62 5.59 14.79
CA TRP A 58 -7.49 6.51 14.65
C TRP A 58 -6.68 6.64 15.95
N SER A 59 -7.36 6.63 17.11
CA SER A 59 -6.69 6.69 18.42
C SER A 59 -5.88 5.41 18.74
N GLY A 60 -6.28 4.25 18.19
CA GLY A 60 -5.59 2.97 18.35
C GLY A 60 -4.32 2.81 17.51
N LEU A 61 -4.13 3.65 16.46
CA LEU A 61 -3.02 3.53 15.51
C LEU A 61 -1.62 3.58 16.15
N GLY A 62 -1.47 4.07 17.39
CA GLY A 62 -0.21 4.04 18.13
C GLY A 62 0.35 2.62 18.34
N GLU A 63 -0.52 1.60 18.42
CA GLU A 63 -0.09 0.19 18.47
C GLU A 63 0.39 -0.30 17.10
N THR A 64 -0.34 0.00 16.02
CA THR A 64 0.06 -0.29 14.64
C THR A 64 1.41 0.36 14.29
N VAL A 65 1.59 1.63 14.67
CA VAL A 65 2.87 2.36 14.57
C VAL A 65 3.97 1.63 15.33
N THR A 66 3.70 1.13 16.54
CA THR A 66 4.68 0.40 17.35
C THR A 66 5.07 -0.92 16.68
N ARG A 67 4.10 -1.71 16.20
CA ARG A 67 4.35 -2.97 15.45
C ARG A 67 5.15 -2.73 14.17
N ALA A 68 4.77 -1.74 13.37
CA ALA A 68 5.49 -1.32 12.17
C ALA A 68 6.95 -0.90 12.45
N SER A 69 7.21 -0.35 13.64
CA SER A 69 8.53 0.14 14.04
C SER A 69 9.46 -0.93 14.60
N THR A 70 8.91 -1.97 15.24
CA THR A 70 9.68 -3.04 15.90
C THR A 70 9.74 -4.33 15.09
N ASN A 71 9.06 -4.40 13.93
CA ASN A 71 9.06 -5.59 13.08
C ASN A 71 10.49 -6.01 12.71
N SER A 72 10.88 -7.22 13.11
CA SER A 72 12.25 -7.73 12.99
C SER A 72 12.73 -7.84 11.54
N SER A 73 11.80 -7.94 10.59
CA SER A 73 12.09 -7.78 9.17
C SER A 73 11.76 -6.34 8.75
N ARG A 74 12.76 -5.45 8.80
CA ARG A 74 12.63 -4.02 8.42
C ARG A 74 12.21 -3.75 6.96
N LEU A 75 12.01 -4.80 6.17
CA LEU A 75 11.49 -4.75 4.79
C LEU A 75 9.98 -5.05 4.73
N LYS A 76 9.39 -5.60 5.79
CA LYS A 76 7.96 -5.91 5.83
C LYS A 76 7.16 -4.68 6.25
N PRO A 77 6.16 -4.26 5.45
CA PRO A 77 5.19 -3.29 5.91
C PRO A 77 4.28 -3.92 6.98
N GLU A 78 3.74 -3.08 7.84
CA GLU A 78 2.58 -3.43 8.67
C GLU A 78 1.31 -3.10 7.88
N ALA A 79 0.38 -4.05 7.85
CA ALA A 79 -0.89 -3.93 7.15
C ALA A 79 -2.02 -4.38 8.07
N GLU A 80 -3.04 -3.55 8.23
CA GLU A 80 -4.14 -3.77 9.18
C GLU A 80 -5.48 -3.44 8.54
N THR A 81 -6.53 -4.17 8.94
CA THR A 81 -7.92 -3.85 8.60
C THR A 81 -8.71 -3.63 9.87
N ALA A 82 -9.40 -2.51 9.97
CA ALA A 82 -10.32 -2.21 11.07
C ALA A 82 -11.76 -2.04 10.54
N ASP A 83 -12.74 -2.51 11.30
CA ASP A 83 -14.15 -2.43 10.93
C ASP A 83 -14.74 -1.07 11.32
N LEU A 84 -15.09 -0.25 10.32
CA LEU A 84 -15.83 1.01 10.53
C LEU A 84 -17.32 0.74 10.73
N THR A 85 -17.86 -0.22 9.99
CA THR A 85 -19.22 -0.74 10.13
C THR A 85 -19.24 -2.25 9.87
N SER A 86 -20.42 -2.88 9.89
CA SER A 86 -20.61 -4.27 9.47
C SER A 86 -20.29 -4.54 7.99
N THR A 87 -20.24 -3.50 7.16
CA THR A 87 -20.01 -3.61 5.70
C THR A 87 -18.77 -2.83 5.22
N GLN A 88 -18.35 -1.80 5.95
CA GLN A 88 -17.24 -0.93 5.58
C GLN A 88 -16.00 -1.19 6.44
N LYS A 89 -14.86 -1.41 5.78
CA LYS A 89 -13.55 -1.56 6.42
C LYS A 89 -12.66 -0.36 6.14
N MET A 90 -11.71 -0.12 7.04
CA MET A 90 -10.59 0.80 6.90
C MET A 90 -9.32 -0.03 6.70
N TYR A 91 -8.61 0.20 5.60
CA TYR A 91 -7.38 -0.50 5.25
C TYR A 91 -6.19 0.39 5.55
N ILE A 92 -5.32 -0.03 6.46
CA ILE A 92 -4.19 0.74 6.98
C ILE A 92 -2.87 0.09 6.55
N PHE A 93 -1.91 0.91 6.15
CA PHE A 93 -0.57 0.50 5.76
C PHE A 93 0.47 1.44 6.35
N MET A 94 1.51 0.86 6.96
CA MET A 94 2.64 1.58 7.52
C MET A 94 3.95 0.89 7.13
N GLN A 95 4.91 1.66 6.63
CA GLN A 95 6.24 1.14 6.27
C GLN A 95 7.32 2.18 6.54
N CYS A 96 8.48 1.73 7.02
CA CYS A 96 9.70 2.52 7.11
C CYS A 96 10.76 2.02 6.13
N THR A 97 11.75 2.86 5.82
CA THR A 97 12.94 2.45 5.09
C THR A 97 13.81 1.55 5.99
N PRO A 98 14.51 0.55 5.44
CA PRO A 98 15.18 -0.47 6.26
C PRO A 98 16.41 0.04 7.03
N ASP A 99 16.93 1.20 6.66
CA ASP A 99 18.14 1.81 7.21
C ASP A 99 17.89 2.51 8.57
N VAL A 100 16.69 3.06 8.82
CA VAL A 100 16.39 3.76 10.08
C VAL A 100 16.24 2.83 11.29
N SER A 101 16.49 3.37 12.48
CA SER A 101 16.26 2.67 13.74
C SER A 101 14.76 2.53 14.07
N PRO A 102 14.37 1.56 14.93
CA PRO A 102 13.00 1.45 15.43
C PRO A 102 12.45 2.73 16.07
N SER A 103 13.28 3.48 16.82
CA SER A 103 12.86 4.77 17.41
C SER A 103 12.55 5.81 16.35
N ASN A 104 13.41 5.90 15.32
CA ASN A 104 13.28 6.88 14.25
C ASN A 104 12.08 6.55 13.35
N CYS A 105 11.86 5.26 13.07
CA CYS A 105 10.67 4.76 12.39
C CYS A 105 9.38 5.13 13.16
N ARG A 106 9.36 4.94 14.49
CA ARG A 106 8.21 5.30 15.33
C ARG A 106 7.89 6.79 15.27
N VAL A 107 8.90 7.65 15.42
CA VAL A 107 8.74 9.11 15.30
C VAL A 107 8.23 9.49 13.90
N CYS A 108 8.78 8.88 12.87
CA CYS A 108 8.42 9.12 11.48
C CYS A 108 6.96 8.78 11.19
N LEU A 109 6.50 7.59 11.59
CA LEU A 109 5.13 7.13 11.36
C LEU A 109 4.13 7.94 12.20
N GLN A 110 4.43 8.23 13.47
CA GLN A 110 3.57 9.06 14.32
C GLN A 110 3.35 10.45 13.67
N GLN A 111 4.43 11.13 13.26
CA GLN A 111 4.29 12.42 12.56
C GLN A 111 3.52 12.30 11.24
N SER A 112 3.60 11.17 10.54
CA SER A 112 2.87 10.96 9.28
C SER A 112 1.36 10.80 9.50
N VAL A 113 0.96 10.15 10.60
CA VAL A 113 -0.43 10.04 11.08
C VAL A 113 -0.94 11.41 11.54
N ASP A 114 -0.19 12.11 12.39
CA ASP A 114 -0.55 13.43 12.92
C ASP A 114 -0.68 14.47 11.79
N TYR A 115 0.28 14.47 10.85
CA TYR A 115 0.25 15.33 9.68
C TYR A 115 -0.98 15.04 8.82
N TYR A 116 -1.35 13.77 8.59
CA TYR A 116 -2.57 13.43 7.85
C TYR A 116 -3.80 14.04 8.52
N LYS A 117 -3.93 13.87 9.84
CA LYS A 117 -5.05 14.40 10.64
C LYS A 117 -5.14 15.93 10.55
N SER A 118 -3.99 16.63 10.50
CA SER A 118 -3.96 18.08 10.29
C SER A 118 -4.28 18.50 8.84
N CYS A 119 -3.91 17.68 7.85
CA CYS A 119 -3.92 18.10 6.45
C CYS A 119 -5.22 17.81 5.72
N CYS A 120 -5.87 16.71 6.12
CA CYS A 120 -6.69 15.87 5.25
C CYS A 120 -7.79 15.09 6.03
N ASN A 121 -8.10 15.47 7.27
CA ASN A 121 -9.17 14.86 8.05
C ASN A 121 -10.55 15.12 7.43
N GLY A 122 -11.43 14.11 7.43
CA GLY A 122 -12.75 14.18 6.81
C GLY A 122 -12.82 13.69 5.36
N TYR A 123 -11.70 13.25 4.77
CA TYR A 123 -11.65 12.61 3.45
C TYR A 123 -11.59 11.08 3.55
N GLN A 124 -12.07 10.36 2.53
CA GLN A 124 -12.22 8.88 2.47
C GLN A 124 -10.92 8.08 2.23
N GLY A 125 -9.77 8.60 2.67
CA GLY A 125 -8.48 7.95 2.50
C GLY A 125 -7.42 8.84 1.87
N GLY A 126 -6.19 8.33 1.86
CA GLY A 126 -5.00 9.02 1.41
C GLY A 126 -3.73 8.53 2.09
N TYR A 127 -2.66 9.30 1.92
CA TYR A 127 -1.33 8.97 2.44
C TYR A 127 -0.58 10.20 2.94
N THR A 128 0.39 9.96 3.82
CA THR A 128 1.49 10.85 4.16
C THR A 128 2.81 10.10 3.98
N ARG A 129 3.77 10.70 3.28
CA ARG A 129 5.12 10.17 3.04
C ARG A 129 6.17 11.23 3.32
N ASN A 130 7.31 10.80 3.86
CA ASN A 130 8.56 11.55 3.91
C ASN A 130 9.71 10.66 3.41
N GLN A 131 10.97 10.96 3.75
CA GLN A 131 12.14 10.21 3.25
C GLN A 131 12.35 8.85 3.92
N ASN A 132 11.77 8.61 5.11
CA ASN A 132 12.02 7.38 5.88
C ASN A 132 10.77 6.54 6.14
N CYS A 133 9.56 7.04 5.89
CA CYS A 133 8.35 6.25 6.09
C CYS A 133 7.15 6.72 5.27
N VAL A 134 6.16 5.84 5.18
CA VAL A 134 4.83 6.11 4.64
C VAL A 134 3.77 5.57 5.57
N PHE A 135 2.76 6.40 5.80
CA PHE A 135 1.46 6.02 6.33
C PHE A 135 0.42 6.17 5.20
N ARG A 136 -0.42 5.16 5.01
CA ARG A 136 -1.56 5.20 4.09
C ARG A 136 -2.79 4.59 4.79
N TRP A 137 -3.96 5.14 4.50
CA TRP A 137 -5.22 4.48 4.80
C TRP A 137 -6.24 4.76 3.71
N ASP A 138 -7.15 3.83 3.44
CA ASP A 138 -8.29 4.04 2.52
C ASP A 138 -9.50 3.22 2.97
N LEU A 139 -10.69 3.57 2.48
CA LEU A 139 -11.91 2.74 2.58
C LEU A 139 -11.93 1.56 1.58
N TYR A 140 -11.05 1.61 0.58
CA TYR A 140 -10.91 0.60 -0.45
C TYR A 140 -9.71 -0.30 -0.15
N PRO A 141 -9.76 -1.62 -0.43
CA PRO A 141 -8.59 -2.47 -0.35
C PRO A 141 -7.54 -2.00 -1.38
N TYR A 142 -6.27 -2.00 -0.98
CA TYR A 142 -5.14 -1.74 -1.87
C TYR A 142 -4.02 -2.76 -1.60
N TYR A 143 -3.39 -3.21 -2.69
CA TYR A 143 -2.46 -4.35 -2.77
C TYR A 143 -3.01 -5.76 -2.48
N ASN A 144 -2.29 -6.75 -3.00
CA ASN A 144 -2.38 -8.17 -2.58
C ASN A 144 -1.79 -8.43 -1.17
N LEU A 145 -1.78 -7.41 -0.28
CA LEU A 145 -1.34 -7.55 1.11
C LEU A 145 -2.46 -8.09 2.01
N PHE A 146 -3.72 -7.95 1.57
CA PHE A 146 -4.88 -8.51 2.21
C PHE A 146 -5.40 -9.68 1.36
N PRO A 147 -5.87 -10.79 1.96
CA PRO A 147 -6.56 -11.84 1.21
C PRO A 147 -7.73 -11.21 0.46
N GLN A 148 -7.78 -11.39 -0.86
CA GLN A 148 -8.81 -10.73 -1.66
C GLN A 148 -10.19 -11.21 -1.22
N VAL A 149 -11.03 -10.28 -0.78
CA VAL A 149 -12.48 -10.47 -0.87
C VAL A 149 -12.77 -10.52 -2.36
N THR A 150 -13.11 -11.70 -2.86
CA THR A 150 -13.29 -11.97 -4.29
C THR A 150 -14.29 -10.98 -4.87
N SER A 151 -13.82 -10.07 -5.74
CA SER A 151 -14.74 -9.30 -6.57
C SER A 151 -15.56 -10.29 -7.40
N PRO A 152 -16.89 -10.11 -7.54
CA PRO A 152 -17.67 -10.97 -8.42
C PRO A 152 -17.04 -10.88 -9.83
N PRO A 153 -16.86 -12.03 -10.51
CA PRO A 153 -16.17 -12.05 -11.80
C PRO A 153 -16.88 -11.10 -12.78
N PRO A 154 -16.14 -10.33 -13.61
CA PRO A 154 -16.74 -9.45 -14.58
C PRO A 154 -17.63 -10.28 -15.51
N SER A 155 -18.88 -9.85 -15.67
CA SER A 155 -19.85 -10.53 -16.54
C SER A 155 -19.27 -10.64 -17.96
N PRO A 156 -19.36 -11.80 -18.62
CA PRO A 156 -18.71 -12.00 -19.91
C PRO A 156 -19.24 -11.01 -20.95
N SER A 157 -18.38 -10.12 -21.43
CA SER A 157 -18.69 -9.21 -22.52
C SER A 157 -19.10 -10.01 -23.78
N PRO A 158 -20.13 -9.59 -24.52
CA PRO A 158 -20.57 -10.30 -25.71
C PRO A 158 -19.44 -10.34 -26.75
N SER A 159 -19.09 -11.56 -27.17
CA SER A 159 -18.00 -11.80 -28.11
C SER A 159 -18.36 -11.33 -29.51
N SER A 160 -17.71 -10.27 -30.00
CA SER A 160 -17.75 -9.89 -31.41
C SER A 160 -17.05 -10.96 -32.27
N PRO A 161 -17.64 -11.39 -33.40
CA PRO A 161 -17.03 -12.43 -34.25
C PRO A 161 -15.80 -11.89 -34.98
N SER A 162 -14.67 -12.57 -34.83
CA SER A 162 -13.45 -12.29 -35.59
C SER A 162 -13.40 -13.18 -36.86
N PRO A 163 -12.86 -12.71 -38.00
CA PRO A 163 -12.88 -13.47 -39.25
C PRO A 163 -12.04 -14.75 -39.21
N SER A 164 -12.48 -15.75 -39.98
CA SER A 164 -11.86 -17.07 -40.08
C SER A 164 -10.49 -17.05 -40.77
N SER A 165 -9.65 -18.04 -40.46
CA SER A 165 -8.45 -18.39 -41.22
C SER A 165 -8.25 -19.91 -41.25
N PRO A 166 -7.61 -20.48 -42.29
CA PRO A 166 -7.74 -21.91 -42.63
C PRO A 166 -6.89 -22.85 -41.75
N PRO A 167 -7.16 -24.17 -41.77
CA PRO A 167 -6.61 -25.12 -40.81
C PRO A 167 -5.21 -25.63 -41.20
N PHE A 168 -4.39 -25.96 -40.18
CA PHE A 168 -3.26 -26.87 -40.30
C PHE A 168 -3.30 -27.96 -39.21
N VAL A 169 -2.66 -29.10 -39.50
CA VAL A 169 -3.15 -30.42 -39.06
C VAL A 169 -2.46 -30.98 -37.81
N ILE A 170 -3.27 -31.76 -37.08
CA ILE A 170 -3.04 -32.60 -35.90
C ILE A 170 -1.69 -33.35 -35.85
N SER A 171 -1.10 -33.44 -34.65
CA SER A 171 -0.42 -34.66 -34.12
C SER A 171 -0.35 -34.64 -32.58
N SER A 172 -0.69 -35.78 -31.96
CA SER A 172 -0.75 -36.05 -30.51
C SER A 172 -0.40 -37.54 -30.26
N PRO A 173 -0.27 -38.06 -29.02
CA PRO A 173 0.61 -37.68 -27.88
C PRO A 173 1.25 -38.99 -27.30
N PRO A 174 1.54 -39.18 -25.97
CA PRO A 174 1.79 -38.27 -24.84
C PRO A 174 3.27 -38.38 -24.36
N PRO A 175 3.74 -39.05 -23.27
CA PRO A 175 3.13 -39.74 -22.11
C PRO A 175 3.24 -38.96 -20.76
N THR A 176 3.15 -39.68 -19.64
CA THR A 176 3.01 -39.26 -18.22
C THR A 176 4.31 -39.10 -17.42
N ASN A 177 4.34 -38.19 -16.42
CA ASN A 177 4.42 -38.62 -15.01
C ASN A 177 3.94 -37.55 -13.99
N THR A 178 3.43 -38.02 -12.85
CA THR A 178 2.91 -37.21 -11.73
C THR A 178 4.01 -36.87 -10.72
N THR A 179 4.09 -35.64 -10.22
CA THR A 179 4.73 -35.35 -8.92
C THR A 179 4.16 -34.10 -8.25
N ILE A 180 3.56 -34.27 -7.07
CA ILE A 180 3.27 -33.16 -6.15
C ILE A 180 4.59 -32.67 -5.54
N ARG A 181 4.91 -31.37 -5.64
CA ARG A 181 6.01 -30.75 -4.86
C ARG A 181 5.52 -29.55 -4.07
N LYS A 182 5.91 -29.50 -2.79
CA LYS A 182 5.79 -28.32 -1.93
C LYS A 182 6.63 -27.17 -2.52
N GLY A 183 5.97 -26.16 -3.08
CA GLY A 183 6.63 -24.99 -3.67
C GLY A 183 7.02 -23.94 -2.62
N ARG A 184 8.28 -23.96 -2.18
CA ARG A 184 8.89 -22.82 -1.48
C ARG A 184 9.08 -21.68 -2.49
N LEU A 185 8.16 -20.71 -2.51
CA LEU A 185 8.27 -19.54 -3.38
C LEU A 185 9.32 -18.55 -2.86
N THR A 186 10.57 -18.79 -3.25
CA THR A 186 11.56 -17.72 -3.40
C THR A 186 11.14 -16.87 -4.60
N SER A 187 10.46 -15.76 -4.36
CA SER A 187 10.15 -14.78 -5.42
C SER A 187 11.19 -13.65 -5.42
N PHE A 188 11.59 -13.26 -6.62
CA PHE A 188 12.73 -12.40 -6.89
C PHE A 188 12.35 -10.92 -6.75
N TYR A 189 13.12 -10.17 -5.96
CA TYR A 189 13.23 -8.73 -6.14
C TYR A 189 14.62 -8.43 -6.70
N GLY A 190 14.67 -8.27 -8.03
CA GLY A 190 15.89 -7.88 -8.72
C GLY A 190 16.23 -6.42 -8.42
N PHE A 191 17.32 -6.19 -7.69
CA PHE A 191 17.96 -4.88 -7.64
C PHE A 191 18.72 -4.66 -8.94
N GLN A 192 18.14 -3.89 -9.86
CA GLN A 192 18.87 -3.42 -11.03
C GLN A 192 19.65 -2.15 -10.67
N PHE A 193 20.88 -2.34 -10.17
CA PHE A 193 21.87 -1.27 -10.06
C PHE A 193 22.29 -0.86 -11.47
N GLN A 194 21.74 0.25 -11.96
CA GLN A 194 22.34 0.98 -13.08
C GLN A 194 23.31 2.00 -12.48
N LEU A 195 24.61 1.68 -12.49
CA LEU A 195 25.67 2.65 -12.22
C LEU A 195 25.78 3.61 -13.42
N LEU A 196 25.85 4.90 -13.12
CA LEU A 196 26.42 5.95 -13.97
C LEU A 196 27.51 6.65 -13.16
#